data_AF-A0A0A1UC92-F1
#
_entry.id   AF-A0A0A1UC92-F1
#
_cell.length_a   1.000
_cell.length_b   1.000
_cell.length_c   1.000
_cell.angle_alpha   90.00
_cell.angle_beta   90.00
_cell.angle_gamma   90.00
#
_symmetry.space_group_name_H-M   'P 1'
#
loop_
_entity.id
_entity.type
_entity.pdbx_description
1 polymer ?
#
loop_
_entity_poly.entity_id
_entity_poly.type
_entity_poly.pdbx_seq_one_letter_code
_entity_poly.pdbx_strand_id
1 'polypeptide(L)'
;MSRLDVYHMMIVSQYFLCLNDFITLEMVKRKFKNNIEKFQFNPIPINKKTIKYFTHIETLNLWSKEDERFGNYIFDKKNFISHQKVNFYRINIWFEAECPKKCT
;
A
#
# COMPACT_ATOMS: atom_id res chain seq x y z
N MET A 1 -18.29 -22.23 18.42
CA MET A 1 -17.05 -21.60 17.92
C MET A 1 -17.42 -20.39 17.07
N SER A 2 -17.03 -19.19 17.50
CA SER A 2 -17.12 -17.99 16.66
C SER A 2 -16.19 -18.18 15.46
N ARG A 3 -16.70 -17.96 14.25
CA ARG A 3 -15.89 -17.99 13.01
C ARG A 3 -15.45 -16.56 12.73
N LEU A 4 -14.19 -16.36 12.34
CA LEU A 4 -13.71 -15.03 11.93
C LEU A 4 -14.63 -14.46 10.85
N ASP A 5 -15.13 -13.25 11.05
CA ASP A 5 -15.89 -12.54 10.04
C ASP A 5 -14.97 -11.89 9.00
N VAL A 6 -15.56 -11.27 7.99
CA VAL A 6 -14.80 -10.65 6.91
C VAL A 6 -14.07 -9.40 7.37
N TYR A 7 -14.65 -8.65 8.32
CA TYR A 7 -14.08 -7.42 8.84
C TYR A 7 -12.84 -7.69 9.70
N HIS A 8 -12.94 -8.64 10.63
CA HIS A 8 -11.81 -9.11 11.42
C HIS A 8 -10.71 -9.69 10.53
N MET A 9 -11.07 -10.38 9.44
CA MET A 9 -10.08 -10.87 8.49
C MET A 9 -9.37 -9.74 7.74
N MET A 10 -10.07 -8.66 7.38
CA MET A 10 -9.43 -7.47 6.81
C MET A 10 -8.41 -6.87 7.76
N ILE A 11 -8.73 -6.79 9.06
CA ILE A 11 -7.79 -6.31 10.09
C ILE A 11 -6.56 -7.22 10.16
N VAL A 12 -6.76 -8.54 10.21
CA VAL A 12 -5.64 -9.51 10.22
C VAL A 12 -4.78 -9.39 8.96
N SER A 13 -5.41 -9.19 7.80
CA SER A 13 -4.72 -9.07 6.51
C SER A 13 -3.81 -7.85 6.42
N GLN A 14 -3.99 -6.82 7.27
CA GLN A 14 -3.07 -5.68 7.34
C GLN A 14 -1.66 -6.06 7.76
N TYR A 15 -1.51 -7.20 8.45
CA TYR A 15 -0.23 -7.70 8.96
C TYR A 15 0.43 -8.72 8.02
N PHE A 16 -0.13 -8.94 6.84
CA PHE A 16 0.49 -9.79 5.84
C PHE A 16 1.79 -9.18 5.31
N LEU A 17 2.73 -10.05 4.95
CA LEU A 17 4.08 -9.62 4.56
C LEU A 17 4.20 -9.49 3.04
N CYS A 18 3.39 -10.23 2.29
CA CYS A 18 3.46 -10.21 0.84
C CYS A 18 2.09 -10.36 0.18
N LEU A 19 2.04 -10.01 -1.11
CA LEU A 19 0.81 -10.12 -1.91
C LEU A 19 0.28 -11.56 -1.96
N ASN A 20 1.17 -12.56 -1.90
CA ASN A 20 0.78 -13.97 -1.94
C ASN A 20 -0.09 -14.39 -0.75
N ASP A 21 0.09 -13.77 0.42
CA ASP A 21 -0.72 -14.04 1.61
C ASP A 21 -2.19 -13.65 1.36
N PHE A 22 -2.40 -12.49 0.71
CA PHE A 22 -3.74 -12.04 0.33
C PHE A 22 -4.37 -12.98 -0.71
N ILE A 23 -3.63 -13.32 -1.76
CA ILE A 23 -4.12 -14.22 -2.82
C ILE A 23 -4.52 -15.58 -2.21
N THR A 24 -3.67 -16.13 -1.33
CA THR A 24 -3.93 -17.39 -0.64
C THR A 24 -5.19 -17.30 0.21
N LEU A 25 -5.37 -16.21 0.95
CA LEU A 25 -6.57 -15.98 1.75
C LEU A 25 -7.86 -16.01 0.91
N GLU A 26 -7.86 -15.33 -0.23
CA GLU A 26 -9.04 -15.30 -1.12
C GLU A 26 -9.32 -16.67 -1.76
N MET A 27 -8.27 -17.45 -2.05
CA MET A 27 -8.39 -18.79 -2.61
C MET A 27 -8.92 -19.83 -1.62
N VAL A 28 -8.57 -19.71 -0.32
CA VAL A 28 -8.92 -20.71 0.70
C VAL A 28 -10.42 -20.74 1.01
N LYS A 29 -11.10 -19.59 1.03
CA LYS A 29 -12.55 -19.50 1.26
C LYS A 29 -13.20 -18.41 0.43
N ARG A 30 -14.29 -18.75 -0.25
CA ARG A 30 -15.19 -17.80 -0.96
C ARG A 30 -15.66 -16.62 -0.11
N LYS A 31 -15.76 -16.79 1.21
CA LYS A 31 -16.14 -15.72 2.15
C LYS A 31 -15.16 -14.52 2.13
N PHE A 32 -13.89 -14.77 1.84
CA PHE A 32 -12.84 -13.75 1.77
C PHE A 32 -12.49 -13.37 0.34
N LYS A 33 -13.29 -13.78 -0.64
CA LYS A 33 -13.12 -13.34 -2.01
C LYS A 33 -13.21 -11.81 -2.08
N ASN A 34 -12.36 -11.18 -2.87
CA ASN A 34 -12.27 -9.72 -3.01
C ASN A 34 -11.96 -9.01 -1.67
N ASN A 35 -11.13 -9.62 -0.82
CA ASN A 35 -10.63 -8.98 0.40
C ASN A 35 -9.64 -7.86 0.06
N ILE A 36 -8.79 -8.03 -0.96
CA ILE A 36 -7.80 -7.02 -1.39
C ILE A 36 -8.49 -5.74 -1.89
N GLU A 37 -9.58 -5.89 -2.65
CA GLU A 37 -10.34 -4.76 -3.22
C GLU A 37 -10.88 -3.81 -2.14
N LYS A 38 -11.07 -4.29 -0.91
CA LYS A 38 -11.61 -3.48 0.20
C LYS A 38 -10.61 -2.50 0.80
N PHE A 39 -9.34 -2.60 0.43
CA PHE A 39 -8.29 -1.75 0.96
C PHE A 39 -8.23 -0.42 0.20
N GLN A 40 -8.40 0.68 0.95
CA GLN A 40 -8.18 2.04 0.45
C GLN A 40 -6.73 2.52 0.60
N PHE A 41 -5.86 1.68 1.17
CA PHE A 41 -4.43 1.91 1.31
C PHE A 41 -3.66 0.62 1.11
N ASN A 42 -2.40 0.69 0.68
CA ASN A 42 -1.55 -0.48 0.60
C ASN A 42 -0.97 -0.85 1.98
N PRO A 43 -1.28 -2.05 2.53
CA PRO A 43 -0.69 -2.52 3.80
C PRO A 43 0.75 -3.03 3.63
N ILE A 44 1.15 -3.33 2.39
CA ILE A 44 2.50 -3.78 2.01
C ILE A 44 3.08 -2.86 0.94
N PRO A 45 4.41 -2.86 0.70
CA PRO A 45 5.00 -2.18 -0.44
C PRO A 45 4.41 -2.66 -1.77
N ILE A 46 4.03 -1.73 -2.64
CA ILE A 46 3.51 -2.01 -3.98
C ILE A 46 4.35 -1.35 -5.06
N ASN A 47 4.30 -1.90 -6.27
CA ASN A 47 5.00 -1.39 -7.44
C ASN A 47 4.03 -1.29 -8.64
N LYS A 48 4.54 -0.83 -9.79
CA LYS A 48 3.74 -0.68 -11.02
C LYS A 48 3.04 -1.96 -11.50
N LYS A 49 3.54 -3.14 -11.14
CA LYS A 49 2.93 -4.43 -11.50
C LYS A 49 1.89 -4.87 -10.48
N THR A 50 2.09 -4.57 -9.19
CA THR A 50 1.22 -5.03 -8.09
C THR A 50 0.12 -4.04 -7.73
N ILE A 51 0.21 -2.77 -8.14
CA ILE A 51 -0.85 -1.77 -7.90
C ILE A 51 -2.22 -2.21 -8.44
N LYS A 52 -2.26 -2.98 -9.54
CA LYS A 52 -3.50 -3.46 -10.16
C LYS A 52 -4.35 -4.36 -9.26
N TYR A 53 -3.76 -4.96 -8.21
CA TYR A 53 -4.50 -5.78 -7.25
C TYR A 53 -5.25 -4.92 -6.23
N PHE A 54 -4.77 -3.70 -5.96
CA PHE A 54 -5.38 -2.74 -5.04
C PHE A 54 -6.17 -1.69 -5.83
N THR A 55 -7.32 -2.08 -6.36
CA THR A 55 -8.14 -1.29 -7.31
C THR A 55 -8.71 0.00 -6.72
N HIS A 56 -8.95 0.04 -5.41
CA HIS A 56 -9.59 1.16 -4.71
C HIS A 56 -8.61 1.94 -3.82
N ILE A 57 -7.32 1.92 -4.16
CA ILE A 57 -6.30 2.63 -3.39
C ILE A 57 -6.47 4.15 -3.51
N GLU A 58 -6.70 4.80 -2.38
CA GLU A 58 -6.78 6.26 -2.25
C GLU A 58 -5.56 6.83 -1.54
N THR A 59 -4.99 6.06 -0.60
CA THR A 59 -3.82 6.44 0.19
C THR A 59 -2.62 5.55 -0.13
N LEU A 60 -1.51 6.15 -0.58
CA LEU A 60 -0.25 5.45 -0.76
C LEU A 60 0.56 5.47 0.55
N ASN A 61 0.86 4.31 1.11
CA ASN A 61 1.83 4.16 2.18
C ASN A 61 3.19 3.79 1.59
N LEU A 62 4.21 4.57 1.94
CA LEU A 62 5.61 4.23 1.66
C LEU A 62 6.26 3.72 2.94
N TRP A 63 6.73 2.48 2.89
CA TRP A 63 7.34 1.75 3.98
C TRP A 63 8.87 1.80 3.93
N SER A 64 9.45 2.10 2.78
CA SER A 64 10.90 2.29 2.58
C SER A 64 11.22 3.47 1.64
N LYS A 65 12.48 3.93 1.63
CA LYS A 65 12.93 5.01 0.73
C LYS A 65 12.92 4.58 -0.73
N GLU A 66 13.06 3.27 -0.95
CA GLU A 66 13.16 2.56 -2.23
C GLU A 66 11.78 2.23 -2.84
N ASP A 67 10.70 2.42 -2.08
CA ASP A 67 9.34 2.14 -2.55
C ASP A 67 8.95 2.99 -3.77
N GLU A 68 8.14 2.40 -4.64
CA GLU A 68 7.64 3.06 -5.84
C GLU A 68 6.75 4.25 -5.48
N ARG A 69 7.08 5.43 -6.01
CA ARG A 69 6.37 6.69 -5.73
C ARG A 69 5.31 6.99 -6.79
N PHE A 70 5.23 6.19 -7.85
CA PHE A 70 4.30 6.34 -8.97
C PHE A 70 4.34 7.75 -9.58
N GLY A 71 5.54 8.31 -9.71
CA GLY A 71 5.77 9.66 -10.23
C GLY A 71 5.42 10.80 -9.28
N ASN A 72 5.16 10.52 -7.99
CA ASN A 72 4.97 11.57 -6.98
C ASN A 72 6.31 12.03 -6.39
N TYR A 73 6.46 13.35 -6.30
CA TYR A 73 7.62 14.02 -5.73
C TYR A 73 7.40 14.27 -4.25
N ILE A 74 8.25 13.68 -3.42
CA ILE A 74 8.14 13.79 -1.96
C ILE A 74 9.31 14.62 -1.41
N PHE A 75 10.54 14.28 -1.81
CA PHE A 75 11.75 14.91 -1.29
C PHE A 75 12.43 15.84 -2.31
N ASP A 76 12.20 15.64 -3.61
CA ASP A 76 12.92 16.35 -4.67
C ASP A 76 12.01 17.32 -5.44
N LYS A 77 12.50 18.55 -5.68
CA LYS A 77 11.83 19.60 -6.46
C LYS A 77 11.98 19.48 -7.99
N LYS A 78 12.52 18.37 -8.51
CA LYS A 78 12.80 18.26 -9.95
C LYS A 78 11.56 17.84 -10.73
N ASN A 79 11.02 18.77 -11.52
CA ASN A 79 9.93 18.57 -12.47
C ASN A 79 10.36 17.71 -13.66
N PHE A 80 10.46 16.39 -13.50
CA PHE A 80 10.39 15.51 -14.65
C PHE A 80 8.92 15.16 -14.93
N ILE A 81 8.48 15.28 -16.18
CA ILE A 81 7.11 14.88 -16.53
C ILE A 81 7.10 13.35 -16.58
N SER A 82 6.76 12.69 -15.47
CA SER A 82 6.52 11.25 -15.48
C SER A 82 5.25 11.00 -16.28
N HIS A 83 5.39 10.33 -17.43
CA HIS A 83 4.26 9.98 -18.30
C HIS A 83 3.31 8.95 -17.66
N GLN A 84 3.64 8.44 -16.46
CA GLN A 84 2.88 7.45 -15.71
C GLN A 84 2.65 7.90 -14.26
N LYS A 85 2.35 9.19 -14.05
CA LYS A 85 2.01 9.70 -12.71
C LYS A 85 0.65 9.17 -12.27
N VAL A 86 0.59 8.56 -11.09
CA VAL A 86 -0.66 8.17 -10.42
C VAL A 86 -0.94 9.18 -9.31
N ASN A 87 -2.15 9.74 -9.31
CA ASN A 87 -2.58 10.66 -8.25
C ASN A 87 -3.26 9.87 -7.14
N PHE A 88 -2.79 10.05 -5.90
CA PHE A 88 -3.41 9.53 -4.68
C PHE A 88 -4.03 10.69 -3.90
N TYR A 89 -5.09 10.43 -3.14
CA TYR A 89 -5.69 11.42 -2.24
C TYR A 89 -4.72 11.82 -1.13
N ARG A 90 -3.96 10.84 -0.62
CA ARG A 90 -2.97 11.04 0.44
C ARG A 90 -1.76 10.14 0.23
N ILE A 91 -0.59 10.62 0.65
CA ILE A 91 0.65 9.83 0.71
C ILE A 91 1.17 9.87 2.14
N ASN A 92 1.37 8.70 2.75
CA ASN A 92 1.96 8.53 4.08
C ASN A 92 3.38 7.99 3.95
N ILE A 93 4.27 8.46 4.83
CA ILE A 93 5.66 8.04 4.92
C ILE A 93 5.85 7.35 6.27
N TRP A 94 6.21 6.07 6.26
CA TRP A 94 6.34 5.23 7.45
C TRP A 94 7.79 4.88 7.82
N PHE A 95 8.75 5.33 7.02
CA PHE A 95 10.18 5.14 7.29
C PHE A 95 10.81 6.41 7.86
N GLU A 96 11.96 6.23 8.51
CA GLU A 96 12.73 7.32 9.08
C GLU A 96 13.22 8.31 7.99
N ALA A 97 12.82 9.56 8.15
CA ALA A 97 13.30 10.64 7.31
C ALA A 97 14.55 11.28 7.93
N GLU A 98 15.61 11.41 7.14
CA GLU A 98 16.79 12.17 7.56
C GLU A 98 16.43 13.66 7.59
N CYS A 99 16.46 14.27 8.77
CA CYS A 99 16.25 15.71 8.89
C CYS A 99 17.51 16.45 8.43
N PRO A 100 17.45 17.32 7.40
CA PRO A 100 18.63 18.02 6.89
C PRO A 100 19.16 19.10 7.85
N LYS A 101 18.43 19.43 8.92
CA LYS A 101 18.88 20.36 9.96
C LYS A 101 19.23 19.58 11.22
N LYS A 102 20.53 19.38 11.46
CA LYS A 102 21.02 19.14 12.81
C LYS A 102 20.75 20.43 13.59
N CYS A 103 19.74 20.44 14.45
CA CYS A 103 19.60 21.48 15.47
C CYS A 103 20.83 21.36 16.38
N THR A 104 21.78 22.28 16.19
CA THR A 104 22.97 22.47 17.05
C THR A 104 22.81 23.79 17.76
#